data_AF-Q83TN0-F1
#
_entry.id   AF-Q83TN0-F1
#
_cell.length_a   1.000
_cell.length_b   1.000
_cell.length_c   1.000
_cell.angle_alpha   90.00
_cell.angle_beta   90.00
_cell.angle_gamma   90.00
#
_symmetry.space_group_name_H-M   'P 1'
#
loop_
_entity.id
_entity.type
_entity.pdbx_description
1 polymer ?
#
loop_
_entity_poly.entity_id
_entity_poly.type
_entity_poly.pdbx_seq_one_letter_code
_entity_poly.pdbx_strand_id
1 'polypeptide(L)'
;KLDTTQKDVLNTKIIDKVTQIGGLGNENVVEDILDIQEETKYTVETIDELNAAIKRADANDIIKFKPEKEKTINNSFSIETKKTVTIELDGRYRQTITLDIPNGKFNNYAEIEGGVKLKNIKNESLVNKGSIQDLDIYDENGCKIENESSGEIWFVTIVEEANDVYIVNSGDITKISNNSSSTIIRNSGNIDTVTGKKEPAISGNKPKVNDTEKETKAARGLNPRVEACSVPKKDYVMITIPNSPKDSRYKIYYRVVYNKPYAMDVGDKINIGEWTVAPTDEEPFLEKAKNGCYVEAVEVNTSTKEVSRWGRTNA
;
A
#
# COMPACT_ATOMS: atom_id res chain seq x y z
N LYS A 1 -40.22 11.68 3.83
CA LYS A 1 -39.03 10.96 4.33
C LYS A 1 -38.47 10.13 3.21
N LEU A 2 -37.15 10.05 3.11
CA LEU A 2 -36.48 9.18 2.15
C LEU A 2 -36.67 7.70 2.55
N ASP A 3 -36.93 6.85 1.56
CA ASP A 3 -36.84 5.40 1.74
C ASP A 3 -35.37 4.91 1.71
N THR A 4 -35.14 3.65 2.08
CA THR A 4 -33.79 3.08 2.16
C THR A 4 -33.06 3.09 0.82
N THR A 5 -33.75 2.78 -0.28
CA THR A 5 -33.13 2.76 -1.62
C THR A 5 -32.68 4.16 -2.02
N GLN A 6 -33.49 5.18 -1.73
CA GLN A 6 -33.13 6.57 -1.96
C GLN A 6 -31.91 6.98 -1.13
N LYS A 7 -31.87 6.61 0.15
CA LYS A 7 -30.72 6.86 1.03
C LYS A 7 -29.45 6.17 0.53
N ASP A 8 -29.55 4.92 0.10
CA ASP A 8 -28.42 4.16 -0.44
C ASP A 8 -27.85 4.83 -1.70
N VAL A 9 -28.71 5.32 -2.61
CA VAL A 9 -28.28 6.05 -3.80
C VAL A 9 -27.61 7.38 -3.42
N LEU A 10 -28.19 8.14 -2.49
CA LEU A 10 -27.61 9.42 -2.04
C LEU A 10 -26.23 9.20 -1.40
N ASN A 11 -26.09 8.14 -0.61
CA ASN A 11 -24.84 7.77 0.03
C ASN A 11 -23.71 7.41 -0.96
N THR A 12 -24.03 7.12 -2.22
CA THR A 12 -23.02 6.85 -3.28
C THR A 12 -22.54 8.12 -4.01
N LYS A 13 -23.01 9.31 -3.61
CA LYS A 13 -22.75 10.56 -4.33
C LYS A 13 -22.31 11.68 -3.39
N ILE A 14 -21.64 12.68 -4.00
CA ILE A 14 -21.39 13.99 -3.39
C ILE A 14 -22.36 14.96 -4.07
N ILE A 15 -23.19 15.64 -3.28
CA ILE A 15 -24.21 16.57 -3.76
C ILE A 15 -23.75 18.00 -3.48
N ASP A 16 -23.48 18.75 -4.55
CA ASP A 16 -23.06 20.15 -4.46
C ASP A 16 -24.24 21.08 -4.10
N LYS A 17 -25.43 20.80 -4.64
CA LYS A 17 -26.61 21.63 -4.45
C LYS A 17 -27.90 20.83 -4.45
N VAL A 18 -28.76 21.12 -3.47
CA VAL A 18 -30.15 20.65 -3.42
C VAL A 18 -31.08 21.83 -3.73
N THR A 19 -32.06 21.64 -4.61
CA THR A 19 -33.07 22.66 -4.93
C THR A 19 -34.45 22.04 -4.77
N GLN A 20 -35.26 22.61 -3.88
CA GLN A 20 -36.65 22.22 -3.71
C GLN A 20 -37.51 22.88 -4.79
N ILE A 21 -38.33 22.08 -5.48
CA ILE A 21 -39.34 22.57 -6.43
C ILE A 21 -40.72 22.30 -5.85
N GLY A 22 -41.51 23.37 -5.65
CA GLY A 22 -42.80 23.31 -4.96
C GLY A 22 -42.66 23.32 -3.42
N GLY A 23 -43.79 23.17 -2.74
CA GLY A 23 -43.93 23.03 -1.28
C GLY A 23 -45.28 22.38 -0.99
N LEU A 24 -45.48 21.82 0.22
CA LEU A 24 -46.65 21.06 0.75
C LEU A 24 -46.24 19.69 1.36
N GLY A 25 -45.20 19.63 2.19
CA GLY A 25 -44.90 18.46 3.03
C GLY A 25 -43.67 17.65 2.63
N ASN A 26 -42.83 18.16 1.72
CA ASN A 26 -41.56 17.56 1.33
C ASN A 26 -40.33 18.27 1.92
N GLU A 27 -40.52 19.27 2.78
CA GLU A 27 -39.45 20.07 3.38
C GLU A 27 -38.49 19.19 4.19
N ASN A 28 -39.01 18.27 5.00
CA ASN A 28 -38.20 17.32 5.78
C ASN A 28 -37.36 16.37 4.90
N VAL A 29 -37.72 16.16 3.63
CA VAL A 29 -36.91 15.35 2.70
C VAL A 29 -35.67 16.12 2.26
N VAL A 30 -35.78 17.44 2.11
CA VAL A 30 -34.62 18.29 1.80
C VAL A 30 -33.65 18.26 2.97
N GLU A 31 -34.15 18.40 4.20
CA GLU A 31 -33.35 18.25 5.43
C GLU A 31 -32.70 16.86 5.52
N ASP A 32 -33.45 15.76 5.31
CA ASP A 32 -32.89 14.40 5.30
C ASP A 32 -31.72 14.26 4.29
N ILE A 33 -31.80 14.92 3.11
CA ILE A 33 -30.72 14.90 2.11
C ILE A 33 -29.51 15.70 2.61
N LEU A 34 -29.73 16.87 3.19
CA LEU A 34 -28.66 17.72 3.71
C LEU A 34 -27.91 17.02 4.85
N ASP A 35 -28.63 16.37 5.76
CA ASP A 35 -28.06 15.62 6.88
C ASP A 35 -27.17 14.47 6.39
N ILE A 36 -27.61 13.70 5.38
CA ILE A 36 -26.82 12.61 4.77
C ILE A 36 -25.53 13.12 4.09
N GLN A 37 -25.47 14.41 3.74
CA GLN A 37 -24.31 15.01 3.08
C GLN A 37 -23.41 15.77 4.05
N GLU A 38 -23.79 15.92 5.33
CA GLU A 38 -22.96 16.57 6.34
C GLU A 38 -21.71 15.73 6.63
N GLU A 39 -20.54 16.37 6.59
CA GLU A 39 -19.27 15.68 6.88
C GLU A 39 -19.13 15.46 8.40
N THR A 40 -19.16 14.20 8.82
CA THR A 40 -18.79 13.78 10.18
C THR A 40 -17.43 13.09 10.18
N LYS A 41 -16.66 13.30 11.27
CA LYS A 41 -15.35 12.68 11.46
C LYS A 41 -15.39 11.66 12.60
N TYR A 42 -14.98 10.43 12.30
CA TYR A 42 -14.83 9.35 13.26
C TYR A 42 -13.36 9.02 13.45
N THR A 43 -12.95 8.74 14.69
CA THR A 43 -11.66 8.11 14.98
C THR A 43 -11.91 6.77 15.64
N VAL A 44 -11.27 5.72 15.12
CA VAL A 44 -11.42 4.33 15.57
C VAL A 44 -10.04 3.71 15.77
N GLU A 45 -9.93 2.75 16.68
CA GLU A 45 -8.65 2.18 17.11
C GLU A 45 -8.53 0.68 16.84
N THR A 46 -9.65 0.02 16.50
CA THR A 46 -9.70 -1.41 16.17
C THR A 46 -10.38 -1.68 14.83
N ILE A 47 -10.12 -2.87 14.26
CA ILE A 47 -10.78 -3.32 13.02
C ILE A 47 -12.30 -3.44 13.21
N ASP A 48 -12.76 -3.87 14.38
CA ASP A 48 -14.20 -3.99 14.66
C ASP A 48 -14.89 -2.63 14.72
N GLU A 49 -14.24 -1.64 15.31
CA GLU A 49 -14.73 -0.26 15.31
C GLU A 49 -14.72 0.35 13.91
N LEU A 50 -13.68 0.10 13.11
CA LEU A 50 -13.64 0.50 11.71
C LEU A 50 -14.81 -0.08 10.92
N ASN A 51 -15.04 -1.39 11.04
CA ASN A 51 -16.16 -2.06 10.38
C ASN A 51 -17.51 -1.50 10.83
N ALA A 52 -17.65 -1.16 12.11
CA ALA A 52 -18.87 -0.56 12.63
C ALA A 52 -19.05 0.89 12.15
N ALA A 53 -17.97 1.67 12.06
CA ALA A 53 -17.99 3.04 11.56
C ALA A 53 -18.36 3.07 10.07
N ILE A 54 -17.77 2.21 9.23
CA ILE A 54 -18.10 2.12 7.79
C ILE A 54 -19.59 1.84 7.57
N LYS A 55 -20.18 0.95 8.38
CA LYS A 55 -21.62 0.62 8.28
C LYS A 55 -22.50 1.82 8.62
N ARG A 56 -22.10 2.63 9.60
CA ARG A 56 -22.89 3.77 10.10
C ARG A 56 -22.68 5.06 9.31
N ALA A 57 -21.49 5.25 8.74
CA ALA A 57 -21.12 6.48 8.04
C ALA A 57 -22.09 6.79 6.90
N ASP A 58 -22.37 8.06 6.72
CA ASP A 58 -23.09 8.61 5.58
C ASP A 58 -22.10 9.16 4.53
N ALA A 59 -22.60 9.76 3.46
CA ALA A 59 -21.77 10.32 2.42
C ALA A 59 -20.96 11.52 2.96
N ASN A 60 -19.76 11.69 2.42
CA ASN A 60 -18.76 12.70 2.79
C ASN A 60 -18.06 12.46 4.13
N ASP A 61 -18.49 11.49 4.94
CA ASP A 61 -17.84 11.18 6.20
C ASP A 61 -16.37 10.78 6.06
N ILE A 62 -15.60 11.10 7.09
CA ILE A 62 -14.18 10.74 7.21
C ILE A 62 -14.00 9.78 8.38
N ILE A 63 -13.48 8.58 8.12
CA ILE A 63 -13.15 7.59 9.14
C ILE A 63 -11.64 7.48 9.24
N LYS A 64 -11.09 7.94 10.37
CA LYS A 64 -9.69 7.81 10.70
C LYS A 64 -9.46 6.55 11.52
N PHE A 65 -8.80 5.55 10.94
CA PHE A 65 -8.34 4.37 11.66
C PHE A 65 -6.93 4.62 12.19
N LYS A 66 -6.85 4.81 13.50
CA LYS A 66 -5.60 5.08 14.21
C LYS A 66 -5.50 4.13 15.40
N PRO A 67 -4.82 2.98 15.26
CA PRO A 67 -4.54 2.11 16.38
C PRO A 67 -3.85 2.88 17.52
N GLU A 68 -4.04 2.42 18.76
CA GLU A 68 -3.35 2.95 19.93
C GLU A 68 -1.84 3.05 19.66
N LYS A 69 -1.18 4.07 20.24
CA LYS A 69 0.25 4.30 20.04
C LYS A 69 1.06 3.03 20.38
N GLU A 70 2.01 2.68 19.51
CA GLU A 70 2.82 1.43 19.55
C GLU A 70 2.07 0.14 19.17
N LYS A 71 0.74 0.17 19.00
CA LYS A 71 -0.04 -1.00 18.60
C LYS A 71 0.07 -1.23 17.10
N THR A 72 0.61 -2.39 16.75
CA THR A 72 0.66 -2.84 15.35
C THR A 72 -0.54 -3.74 15.05
N ILE A 73 -1.19 -3.51 13.92
CA ILE A 73 -2.26 -4.39 13.43
C ILE A 73 -1.62 -5.58 12.70
N ASN A 74 -1.81 -6.77 13.27
CA ASN A 74 -1.20 -8.02 12.79
C ASN A 74 -2.12 -8.87 11.91
N ASN A 75 -3.34 -8.42 11.64
CA ASN A 75 -4.36 -9.19 10.92
C ASN A 75 -4.68 -8.53 9.58
N SER A 76 -4.95 -9.35 8.56
CA SER A 76 -5.54 -8.85 7.30
C SER A 76 -6.97 -8.39 7.52
N PHE A 77 -7.41 -7.41 6.75
CA PHE A 77 -8.81 -6.97 6.74
C PHE A 77 -9.18 -6.37 5.38
N SER A 78 -10.49 -6.26 5.15
CA SER A 78 -11.06 -5.60 3.98
C SER A 78 -11.80 -4.34 4.38
N ILE A 79 -11.76 -3.34 3.51
CA ILE A 79 -12.54 -2.11 3.60
C ILE A 79 -13.47 -2.13 2.38
N GLU A 80 -14.74 -2.42 2.62
CA GLU A 80 -15.73 -2.65 1.57
C GLU A 80 -16.94 -1.75 1.80
N THR A 81 -17.16 -0.79 0.90
CA THR A 81 -18.35 0.07 0.95
C THR A 81 -18.61 0.75 -0.38
N LYS A 82 -19.88 0.88 -0.74
CA LYS A 82 -20.32 1.68 -1.90
C LYS A 82 -20.53 3.15 -1.55
N LYS A 83 -20.42 3.53 -0.27
CA LYS A 83 -20.66 4.90 0.18
C LYS A 83 -19.49 5.82 -0.20
N THR A 84 -19.78 7.09 -0.40
CA THR A 84 -18.76 8.11 -0.65
C THR A 84 -18.13 8.54 0.67
N VAL A 85 -17.21 7.72 1.19
CA VAL A 85 -16.51 8.00 2.45
C VAL A 85 -15.02 8.17 2.20
N THR A 86 -14.35 8.91 3.08
CA THR A 86 -12.88 8.98 3.12
C THR A 86 -12.37 8.10 4.26
N ILE A 87 -11.45 7.20 3.95
CA ILE A 87 -10.78 6.35 4.92
C ILE A 87 -9.34 6.82 5.06
N GLU A 88 -8.92 7.09 6.29
CA GLU A 88 -7.54 7.48 6.61
C GLU A 88 -6.89 6.43 7.50
N LEU A 89 -5.73 5.89 7.08
CA LEU A 89 -4.94 4.97 7.89
C LEU A 89 -3.73 5.66 8.51
N ASP A 90 -3.53 5.43 9.79
CA ASP A 90 -2.38 5.88 10.60
C ASP A 90 -1.84 4.68 11.41
N GLY A 91 -0.57 4.70 11.80
CA GLY A 91 0.07 3.60 12.54
C GLY A 91 0.80 2.58 11.66
N ARG A 92 0.81 1.30 12.08
CA ARG A 92 1.56 0.21 11.41
C ARG A 92 0.69 -1.02 11.17
N TYR A 93 0.74 -1.56 9.96
CA TYR A 93 -0.07 -2.68 9.49
C TYR A 93 0.81 -3.76 8.86
N ARG A 94 0.81 -4.97 9.43
CA ARG A 94 1.72 -6.06 9.00
C ARG A 94 1.16 -6.98 7.94
N GLN A 95 -0.14 -7.00 7.78
CA GLN A 95 -0.84 -7.91 6.88
C GLN A 95 -1.63 -7.14 5.83
N THR A 96 -2.08 -7.87 4.82
CA THR A 96 -2.70 -7.28 3.64
C THR A 96 -4.01 -6.55 3.96
N ILE A 97 -4.18 -5.38 3.36
CA ILE A 97 -5.42 -4.61 3.37
C ILE A 97 -6.08 -4.72 1.99
N THR A 98 -7.35 -5.10 1.93
CA THR A 98 -8.09 -5.16 0.65
C THR A 98 -9.08 -4.00 0.56
N LEU A 99 -9.09 -3.28 -0.55
CA LEU A 99 -9.96 -2.11 -0.77
C LEU A 99 -10.95 -2.38 -1.91
N ASP A 100 -12.24 -2.31 -1.59
CA ASP A 100 -13.38 -2.28 -2.53
C ASP A 100 -14.30 -1.11 -2.15
N ILE A 101 -13.92 0.07 -2.61
CA ILE A 101 -14.54 1.35 -2.27
C ILE A 101 -14.78 2.19 -3.53
N PRO A 102 -15.67 1.76 -4.44
CA PRO A 102 -15.88 2.35 -5.77
C PRO A 102 -16.25 3.84 -5.78
N ASN A 103 -16.73 4.38 -4.66
CA ASN A 103 -17.08 5.80 -4.52
C ASN A 103 -16.25 6.50 -3.44
N GLY A 104 -15.41 5.77 -2.72
CA GLY A 104 -14.65 6.27 -1.58
C GLY A 104 -13.28 6.83 -1.96
N LYS A 105 -12.62 7.38 -0.95
CA LYS A 105 -11.22 7.82 -0.96
C LYS A 105 -10.45 7.10 0.14
N PHE A 106 -9.17 6.86 -0.10
CA PHE A 106 -8.27 6.20 0.81
C PHE A 106 -6.96 6.98 0.91
N ASN A 107 -6.67 7.46 2.11
CA ASN A 107 -5.44 8.18 2.42
C ASN A 107 -4.56 7.31 3.33
N ASN A 108 -3.39 6.93 2.85
CA ASN A 108 -2.40 6.24 3.65
C ASN A 108 -1.40 7.22 4.26
N TYR A 109 -1.41 7.33 5.59
CA TYR A 109 -0.36 7.97 6.39
C TYR A 109 0.46 6.95 7.19
N ALA A 110 0.13 5.67 7.06
CA ALA A 110 0.67 4.57 7.83
C ALA A 110 1.84 3.86 7.13
N GLU A 111 2.50 2.99 7.89
CA GLU A 111 3.42 1.98 7.37
C GLU A 111 2.68 0.66 7.13
N ILE A 112 2.57 0.25 5.86
CA ILE A 112 1.85 -0.97 5.43
C ILE A 112 2.86 -1.99 4.90
N GLU A 113 3.26 -2.94 5.74
CA GLU A 113 4.24 -4.01 5.41
C GLU A 113 3.57 -5.16 4.64
N GLY A 114 2.30 -5.46 4.92
CA GLY A 114 1.61 -6.62 4.31
C GLY A 114 1.00 -6.35 2.93
N GLY A 115 1.08 -5.11 2.47
CA GLY A 115 0.57 -4.64 1.19
C GLY A 115 -0.92 -4.26 1.16
N VAL A 116 -1.31 -3.69 0.04
CA VAL A 116 -2.65 -3.22 -0.30
C VAL A 116 -3.10 -3.90 -1.60
N LYS A 117 -4.30 -4.46 -1.60
CA LYS A 117 -4.98 -4.99 -2.79
C LYS A 117 -6.11 -4.05 -3.18
N LEU A 118 -5.97 -3.37 -4.32
CA LEU A 118 -7.03 -2.55 -4.89
C LEU A 118 -7.92 -3.42 -5.78
N LYS A 119 -9.14 -3.68 -5.33
CA LYS A 119 -10.16 -4.41 -6.10
C LYS A 119 -11.00 -3.47 -6.94
N ASN A 120 -11.42 -2.36 -6.35
CA ASN A 120 -12.28 -1.40 -7.00
C ASN A 120 -12.23 -0.09 -6.21
N ILE A 121 -11.85 1.00 -6.86
CA ILE A 121 -11.74 2.31 -6.24
C ILE A 121 -12.05 3.39 -7.27
N LYS A 122 -12.69 4.48 -6.84
CA LYS A 122 -13.03 5.57 -7.75
C LYS A 122 -11.76 6.16 -8.40
N ASN A 123 -11.94 6.78 -9.55
CA ASN A 123 -10.94 7.69 -10.09
C ASN A 123 -10.71 8.85 -9.09
N GLU A 124 -9.45 9.15 -8.81
CA GLU A 124 -8.90 10.11 -7.81
C GLU A 124 -8.90 9.72 -6.32
N SER A 125 -8.61 8.45 -6.01
CA SER A 125 -8.98 7.93 -4.70
C SER A 125 -7.92 7.34 -3.81
N LEU A 126 -6.77 6.86 -4.31
CA LEU A 126 -5.71 6.43 -3.40
C LEU A 126 -4.64 7.51 -3.30
N VAL A 127 -4.43 8.07 -2.11
CA VAL A 127 -3.34 9.00 -1.82
C VAL A 127 -2.40 8.34 -0.81
N ASN A 128 -1.13 8.19 -1.18
CA ASN A 128 -0.08 7.67 -0.31
C ASN A 128 0.87 8.77 0.15
N LYS A 129 0.96 8.96 1.47
CA LYS A 129 1.95 9.81 2.14
C LYS A 129 2.85 9.04 3.11
N GLY A 130 2.46 7.81 3.45
CA GLY A 130 3.24 6.85 4.25
C GLY A 130 4.01 5.86 3.36
N SER A 131 4.17 4.62 3.85
CA SER A 131 4.87 3.57 3.11
C SER A 131 3.94 2.39 2.79
N ILE A 132 4.04 1.87 1.57
CA ILE A 132 3.33 0.67 1.11
C ILE A 132 4.35 -0.31 0.54
N GLN A 133 4.42 -1.50 1.12
CA GLN A 133 5.36 -2.52 0.66
C GLN A 133 4.93 -3.14 -0.69
N ASP A 134 3.68 -3.59 -0.78
CA ASP A 134 3.10 -4.14 -2.00
C ASP A 134 1.79 -3.41 -2.31
N LEU A 135 1.63 -2.93 -3.53
CA LEU A 135 0.38 -2.37 -4.06
C LEU A 135 -0.03 -3.20 -5.27
N ASP A 136 -0.96 -4.13 -5.08
CA ASP A 136 -1.50 -4.97 -6.14
C ASP A 136 -2.82 -4.37 -6.65
N ILE A 137 -2.88 -4.09 -7.96
CA ILE A 137 -3.99 -3.38 -8.61
C ILE A 137 -4.74 -4.36 -9.50
N TYR A 138 -5.99 -4.63 -9.14
CA TYR A 138 -6.93 -5.51 -9.84
C TYR A 138 -8.14 -4.75 -10.42
N ASP A 139 -8.13 -3.42 -10.37
CA ASP A 139 -9.30 -2.62 -10.69
C ASP A 139 -9.59 -2.58 -12.20
N GLU A 140 -10.73 -3.14 -12.59
CA GLU A 140 -11.21 -3.20 -13.97
C GLU A 140 -11.96 -1.91 -14.40
N ASN A 141 -12.29 -1.02 -13.46
CA ASN A 141 -13.12 0.17 -13.68
C ASN A 141 -12.32 1.47 -13.83
N GLY A 142 -10.99 1.42 -13.72
CA GLY A 142 -10.14 2.62 -13.71
C GLY A 142 -9.87 3.14 -12.30
N CYS A 143 -8.60 3.42 -12.01
CA CYS A 143 -8.19 3.95 -10.72
C CYS A 143 -7.11 5.03 -10.87
N LYS A 144 -7.01 5.92 -9.86
CA LYS A 144 -5.91 6.87 -9.72
C LYS A 144 -5.21 6.69 -8.39
N ILE A 145 -3.89 6.58 -8.47
CA ILE A 145 -2.97 6.46 -7.34
C ILE A 145 -2.07 7.68 -7.33
N GLU A 146 -2.05 8.39 -6.21
CA GLU A 146 -1.22 9.56 -5.98
C GLU A 146 -0.19 9.23 -4.90
N ASN A 147 1.03 8.94 -5.31
CA ASN A 147 2.16 8.81 -4.39
C ASN A 147 2.78 10.18 -4.17
N GLU A 148 2.44 10.84 -3.06
CA GLU A 148 2.93 12.19 -2.77
C GLU A 148 4.42 12.21 -2.43
N SER A 149 5.01 13.40 -2.28
CA SER A 149 6.46 13.58 -2.11
C SER A 149 7.07 12.86 -0.89
N SER A 150 6.29 12.61 0.16
CA SER A 150 6.74 11.80 1.31
C SER A 150 6.42 10.32 1.19
N GLY A 151 5.63 9.94 0.18
CA GLY A 151 5.14 8.59 -0.02
C GLY A 151 6.20 7.66 -0.60
N GLU A 152 6.31 6.47 -0.03
CA GLU A 152 7.13 5.38 -0.55
C GLU A 152 6.25 4.19 -0.92
N ILE A 153 6.40 3.70 -2.16
CA ILE A 153 5.81 2.43 -2.57
C ILE A 153 6.93 1.52 -3.07
N TRP A 154 7.02 0.31 -2.55
CA TRP A 154 8.04 -0.62 -3.03
C TRP A 154 7.65 -1.27 -4.34
N PHE A 155 6.56 -2.03 -4.32
CA PHE A 155 6.12 -2.79 -5.47
C PHE A 155 4.75 -2.33 -5.88
N VAL A 156 4.61 -1.87 -7.11
CA VAL A 156 3.30 -1.73 -7.75
C VAL A 156 3.16 -2.87 -8.76
N THR A 157 2.16 -3.73 -8.57
CA THR A 157 1.81 -4.78 -9.53
C THR A 157 0.48 -4.43 -10.17
N ILE A 158 0.49 -4.19 -11.47
CA ILE A 158 -0.73 -3.96 -12.26
C ILE A 158 -1.00 -5.24 -13.03
N VAL A 159 -2.12 -5.89 -12.72
CA VAL A 159 -2.51 -7.14 -13.41
C VAL A 159 -3.00 -6.85 -14.83
N GLU A 160 -3.09 -7.90 -15.64
CA GLU A 160 -3.43 -7.78 -17.06
C GLU A 160 -4.88 -7.29 -17.26
N GLU A 161 -5.77 -7.67 -16.36
CA GLU A 161 -7.19 -7.34 -16.36
C GLU A 161 -7.49 -5.92 -15.85
N ALA A 162 -6.54 -5.28 -15.15
CA ALA A 162 -6.73 -3.91 -14.67
C ALA A 162 -6.82 -2.95 -15.86
N ASN A 163 -7.70 -1.95 -15.76
CA ASN A 163 -7.96 -1.02 -16.85
C ASN A 163 -7.86 0.43 -16.36
N ASP A 164 -7.47 1.35 -17.26
CA ASP A 164 -7.41 2.79 -17.04
C ASP A 164 -6.69 3.19 -15.73
N VAL A 165 -5.52 2.58 -15.51
CA VAL A 165 -4.70 2.80 -14.31
C VAL A 165 -3.86 4.06 -14.47
N TYR A 166 -4.05 5.01 -13.57
CA TYR A 166 -3.40 6.31 -13.62
C TYR A 166 -2.56 6.57 -12.36
N ILE A 167 -1.23 6.60 -12.51
CA ILE A 167 -0.31 6.80 -11.39
C ILE A 167 0.32 8.19 -11.47
N VAL A 168 0.14 8.99 -10.43
CA VAL A 168 0.86 10.26 -10.22
C VAL A 168 1.90 10.03 -9.14
N ASN A 169 3.18 10.07 -9.51
CA ASN A 169 4.27 9.89 -8.58
C ASN A 169 5.04 11.19 -8.36
N SER A 170 5.09 11.64 -7.12
CA SER A 170 5.95 12.72 -6.63
C SER A 170 6.95 12.25 -5.57
N GLY A 171 6.73 11.07 -4.99
CA GLY A 171 7.64 10.42 -4.03
C GLY A 171 8.51 9.35 -4.68
N ASP A 172 8.72 8.26 -3.96
CA ASP A 172 9.59 7.17 -4.36
C ASP A 172 8.81 5.89 -4.67
N ILE A 173 9.04 5.32 -5.86
CA ILE A 173 8.58 3.97 -6.21
C ILE A 173 9.78 3.10 -6.54
N THR A 174 9.92 1.93 -5.89
CA THR A 174 11.07 1.05 -6.16
C THR A 174 10.87 0.28 -7.47
N LYS A 175 9.74 -0.41 -7.64
CA LYS A 175 9.47 -1.18 -8.85
C LYS A 175 8.00 -1.13 -9.25
N ILE A 176 7.76 -0.97 -10.54
CA ILE A 176 6.43 -1.14 -11.15
C ILE A 176 6.50 -2.33 -12.11
N SER A 177 5.62 -3.31 -11.91
CA SER A 177 5.38 -4.40 -12.86
C SER A 177 4.03 -4.16 -13.55
N ASN A 178 4.06 -3.70 -14.80
CA ASN A 178 2.87 -3.39 -15.57
C ASN A 178 2.52 -4.49 -16.56
N ASN A 179 1.34 -5.09 -16.40
CA ASN A 179 0.79 -6.04 -17.36
C ASN A 179 -0.47 -5.53 -18.05
N SER A 180 -1.01 -4.39 -17.62
CA SER A 180 -2.18 -3.75 -18.24
C SER A 180 -1.80 -2.94 -19.47
N SER A 181 -2.69 -2.94 -20.47
CA SER A 181 -2.55 -2.18 -21.71
C SER A 181 -2.86 -0.68 -21.56
N SER A 182 -3.56 -0.28 -20.50
CA SER A 182 -4.08 1.09 -20.30
C SER A 182 -3.54 1.71 -19.01
N THR A 183 -2.20 1.77 -18.90
CA THR A 183 -1.52 2.40 -17.77
C THR A 183 -0.81 3.69 -18.18
N ILE A 184 -1.08 4.77 -17.45
CA ILE A 184 -0.42 6.07 -17.60
C ILE A 184 0.28 6.44 -16.30
N ILE A 185 1.53 6.86 -16.40
CA ILE A 185 2.36 7.30 -15.27
C ILE A 185 2.81 8.75 -15.51
N ARG A 186 2.42 9.66 -14.59
CA ARG A 186 2.99 11.00 -14.48
C ARG A 186 4.01 11.01 -13.36
N ASN A 187 5.29 10.99 -13.70
CA ASN A 187 6.38 10.88 -12.75
C ASN A 187 7.12 12.21 -12.59
N SER A 188 7.03 12.81 -11.41
CA SER A 188 7.86 13.94 -10.96
C SER A 188 8.82 13.56 -9.84
N GLY A 189 8.63 12.39 -9.22
CA GLY A 189 9.52 11.80 -8.22
C GLY A 189 10.52 10.80 -8.82
N ASN A 190 10.81 9.75 -8.05
CA ASN A 190 11.75 8.68 -8.44
C ASN A 190 11.02 7.37 -8.71
N ILE A 191 11.43 6.68 -9.78
CA ILE A 191 11.08 5.29 -10.05
C ILE A 191 12.38 4.55 -10.35
N ASP A 192 12.72 3.50 -9.60
CA ASP A 192 13.95 2.76 -9.89
C ASP A 192 13.76 1.87 -11.11
N THR A 193 12.75 0.99 -11.11
CA THR A 193 12.57 -0.01 -12.17
C THR A 193 11.13 -0.09 -12.67
N VAL A 194 10.96 -0.18 -13.99
CA VAL A 194 9.70 -0.56 -14.64
C VAL A 194 9.92 -1.83 -15.46
N THR A 195 9.06 -2.83 -15.24
CA THR A 195 9.05 -4.15 -15.92
C THR A 195 7.61 -4.54 -16.26
N GLY A 196 7.43 -5.74 -16.81
CA GLY A 196 6.12 -6.36 -17.03
C GLY A 196 5.80 -6.55 -18.52
N LYS A 197 4.65 -7.15 -18.81
CA LYS A 197 4.26 -7.54 -20.19
C LYS A 197 3.93 -6.36 -21.10
N LYS A 198 3.62 -5.19 -20.54
CA LYS A 198 3.13 -4.02 -21.29
C LYS A 198 3.86 -2.77 -20.84
N GLU A 199 4.39 -2.02 -21.79
CA GLU A 199 5.00 -0.73 -21.48
C GLU A 199 3.93 0.32 -21.15
N PRO A 200 3.97 0.94 -19.95
CA PRO A 200 3.05 2.02 -19.61
C PRO A 200 3.45 3.32 -20.30
N ALA A 201 2.49 4.22 -20.49
CA ALA A 201 2.79 5.57 -20.99
C ALA A 201 3.38 6.44 -19.87
N ILE A 202 4.71 6.68 -19.90
CA ILE A 202 5.42 7.45 -18.86
C ILE A 202 5.77 8.87 -19.33
N SER A 203 5.28 9.87 -18.60
CA SER A 203 5.62 11.28 -18.74
C SER A 203 6.38 11.82 -17.52
N GLY A 204 7.25 12.81 -17.73
CA GLY A 204 8.12 13.38 -16.69
C GLY A 204 9.44 12.61 -16.52
N ASN A 205 9.93 12.47 -15.29
CA ASN A 205 11.18 11.78 -14.97
C ASN A 205 11.11 10.32 -15.44
N LYS A 206 12.18 9.86 -16.11
CA LYS A 206 12.27 8.47 -16.57
C LYS A 206 12.70 7.54 -15.42
N PRO A 207 12.23 6.28 -15.40
CA PRO A 207 12.75 5.31 -14.44
C PRO A 207 14.24 5.05 -14.68
N LYS A 208 14.97 4.62 -13.65
CA LYS A 208 16.41 4.30 -13.79
C LYS A 208 16.63 3.10 -14.72
N VAL A 209 15.73 2.13 -14.66
CA VAL A 209 15.71 0.94 -15.52
C VAL A 209 14.30 0.78 -16.10
N ASN A 210 14.20 0.60 -17.42
CA ASN A 210 12.97 0.24 -18.11
C ASN A 210 13.22 -1.04 -18.92
N ASP A 211 12.69 -2.16 -18.44
CA ASP A 211 12.90 -3.50 -19.01
C ASP A 211 11.54 -4.20 -19.22
N THR A 212 10.68 -3.59 -20.02
CA THR A 212 9.33 -4.11 -20.37
C THR A 212 9.36 -5.19 -21.44
N GLU A 213 10.54 -5.72 -21.80
CA GLU A 213 10.71 -6.83 -22.74
C GLU A 213 10.91 -8.18 -22.01
N LYS A 214 11.18 -8.15 -20.70
CA LYS A 214 11.45 -9.34 -19.90
C LYS A 214 10.28 -9.65 -18.97
N GLU A 215 9.69 -10.83 -19.11
CA GLU A 215 8.75 -11.35 -18.13
C GLU A 215 9.52 -11.71 -16.85
N THR A 216 9.47 -10.80 -15.88
CA THR A 216 10.10 -10.98 -14.59
C THR A 216 9.06 -11.01 -13.49
N LYS A 217 9.14 -12.00 -12.60
CA LYS A 217 8.35 -12.02 -11.38
C LYS A 217 9.13 -11.36 -10.26
N ALA A 218 8.66 -10.22 -9.76
CA ALA A 218 9.30 -9.55 -8.63
C ALA A 218 9.45 -10.50 -7.43
N ALA A 219 10.65 -10.58 -6.87
CA ALA A 219 10.88 -11.26 -5.60
C ALA A 219 10.35 -10.36 -4.47
N ARG A 220 9.47 -10.89 -3.64
CA ARG A 220 8.79 -10.15 -2.57
C ARG A 220 8.42 -11.05 -1.40
N GLY A 221 7.97 -10.45 -0.30
CA GLY A 221 7.46 -11.16 0.87
C GLY A 221 8.51 -11.47 1.95
N LEU A 222 9.63 -10.75 1.97
CA LEU A 222 10.47 -10.61 3.16
C LEU A 222 10.29 -9.23 3.75
N ASN A 223 10.16 -9.15 5.08
CA ASN A 223 9.81 -7.91 5.78
C ASN A 223 10.83 -7.66 6.90
N PRO A 224 12.11 -7.43 6.58
CA PRO A 224 13.10 -7.14 7.62
C PRO A 224 12.72 -5.86 8.37
N ARG A 225 12.98 -5.85 9.68
CA ARG A 225 12.66 -4.75 10.59
C ARG A 225 13.89 -4.33 11.35
N VAL A 226 13.91 -3.06 11.72
CA VAL A 226 14.98 -2.44 12.51
C VAL A 226 14.35 -1.74 13.70
N GLU A 227 14.87 -2.04 14.88
CA GLU A 227 14.48 -1.42 16.14
C GLU A 227 15.73 -0.89 16.86
N ALA A 228 15.55 0.16 17.65
CA ALA A 228 16.62 0.68 18.49
C ALA A 228 17.02 -0.38 19.54
N CYS A 229 18.32 -0.45 19.85
CA CYS A 229 18.79 -1.28 20.95
C CYS A 229 18.17 -0.82 22.28
N SER A 230 17.73 -1.77 23.10
CA SER A 230 17.19 -1.51 24.45
C SER A 230 18.16 -0.70 25.33
N VAL A 231 19.46 -1.00 25.18
CA VAL A 231 20.55 -0.12 25.63
C VAL A 231 21.15 0.53 24.38
N PRO A 232 21.05 1.87 24.22
CA PRO A 232 21.57 2.55 23.03
C PRO A 232 23.05 2.23 22.79
N LYS A 233 23.36 1.75 21.58
CA LYS A 233 24.72 1.47 21.12
C LYS A 233 24.95 2.23 19.81
N LYS A 234 25.99 3.05 19.76
CA LYS A 234 26.30 3.84 18.57
C LYS A 234 26.58 2.93 17.37
N ASP A 235 25.90 3.18 16.25
CA ASP A 235 26.00 2.44 14.99
C ASP A 235 25.58 0.96 15.10
N TYR A 236 24.69 0.64 16.04
CA TYR A 236 24.09 -0.69 16.17
C TYR A 236 22.57 -0.61 16.29
N VAL A 237 21.91 -1.62 15.74
CA VAL A 237 20.46 -1.78 15.78
C VAL A 237 20.10 -3.24 16.04
N MET A 238 18.86 -3.48 16.46
CA MET A 238 18.27 -4.81 16.48
C MET A 238 17.57 -5.05 15.16
N ILE A 239 17.95 -6.09 14.44
CA ILE A 239 17.31 -6.52 13.20
C ILE A 239 16.42 -7.72 13.51
N THR A 240 15.21 -7.72 12.95
CA THR A 240 14.30 -8.86 12.98
C THR A 240 13.86 -9.18 11.56
N ILE A 241 14.00 -10.44 11.13
CA ILE A 241 13.46 -10.90 9.84
C ILE A 241 12.39 -11.95 10.17
N PRO A 242 11.10 -11.55 10.26
CA PRO A 242 10.01 -12.36 10.79
C PRO A 242 9.48 -13.32 9.72
N ASN A 243 10.39 -13.98 9.00
CA ASN A 243 10.08 -14.88 7.92
C ASN A 243 10.93 -16.13 8.07
N SER A 244 10.28 -17.29 8.13
CA SER A 244 10.95 -18.57 8.00
C SER A 244 11.21 -18.92 6.53
N PRO A 245 12.29 -19.64 6.19
CA PRO A 245 12.51 -20.16 4.85
C PRO A 245 11.37 -21.07 4.38
N LYS A 246 11.12 -21.10 3.08
CA LYS A 246 10.03 -21.88 2.45
C LYS A 246 10.12 -23.37 2.75
N ASP A 247 11.33 -23.92 2.65
CA ASP A 247 11.68 -25.29 3.03
C ASP A 247 13.20 -25.39 3.23
N SER A 248 13.70 -26.58 3.59
CA SER A 248 15.11 -26.82 3.92
C SER A 248 16.10 -26.55 2.79
N ARG A 249 15.64 -26.41 1.53
CA ARG A 249 16.51 -26.06 0.39
C ARG A 249 16.81 -24.57 0.34
N TYR A 250 16.04 -23.76 1.06
CA TYR A 250 16.14 -22.30 1.06
C TYR A 250 16.78 -21.80 2.35
N LYS A 251 17.52 -20.69 2.23
CA LYS A 251 18.01 -19.91 3.37
C LYS A 251 17.71 -18.45 3.14
N ILE A 252 17.46 -17.74 4.24
CA ILE A 252 17.36 -16.29 4.24
C ILE A 252 18.74 -15.72 4.55
N TYR A 253 19.16 -14.80 3.72
CA TYR A 253 20.37 -14.03 3.89
C TYR A 253 20.01 -12.55 4.02
N TYR A 254 20.88 -11.78 4.65
CA TYR A 254 20.74 -10.34 4.75
C TYR A 254 22.09 -9.64 4.59
N ARG A 255 22.03 -8.34 4.32
CA ARG A 255 23.18 -7.42 4.38
C ARG A 255 22.72 -6.03 4.80
N VAL A 256 23.65 -5.25 5.34
CA VAL A 256 23.44 -3.82 5.62
C VAL A 256 24.11 -3.02 4.51
N VAL A 257 23.33 -2.19 3.82
CA VAL A 257 23.81 -1.37 2.69
C VAL A 257 23.50 0.09 2.92
N TYR A 258 24.39 0.97 2.45
CA TYR A 258 24.22 2.42 2.59
C TYR A 258 23.30 3.01 1.50
N ASN A 259 23.37 2.46 0.30
CA ASN A 259 22.53 2.88 -0.81
C ASN A 259 21.24 2.05 -0.83
N LYS A 260 20.12 2.68 -1.20
CA LYS A 260 18.83 2.01 -1.41
C LYS A 260 19.03 0.84 -2.39
N PRO A 261 18.80 -0.41 -1.97
CA PRO A 261 19.00 -1.55 -2.85
C PRO A 261 17.90 -1.62 -3.89
N TYR A 262 18.27 -2.07 -5.09
CA TYR A 262 17.36 -2.31 -6.19
C TYR A 262 16.52 -3.56 -5.93
N ALA A 263 15.25 -3.53 -6.33
CA ALA A 263 14.39 -4.69 -6.29
C ALA A 263 14.96 -5.85 -7.12
N MET A 264 14.84 -7.08 -6.60
CA MET A 264 15.24 -8.31 -7.29
C MET A 264 14.05 -9.05 -7.89
N ASP A 265 14.34 -9.90 -8.87
CA ASP A 265 13.39 -10.83 -9.46
C ASP A 265 13.60 -12.26 -8.98
N VAL A 266 12.51 -13.03 -8.98
CA VAL A 266 12.55 -14.47 -8.75
C VAL A 266 13.40 -15.10 -9.85
N GLY A 267 14.41 -15.90 -9.45
CA GLY A 267 15.37 -16.50 -10.35
C GLY A 267 16.68 -15.72 -10.51
N ASP A 268 16.77 -14.48 -10.01
CA ASP A 268 18.03 -13.74 -10.00
C ASP A 268 19.08 -14.49 -9.20
N LYS A 269 20.32 -14.53 -9.69
CA LYS A 269 21.42 -15.20 -9.00
C LYS A 269 22.24 -14.19 -8.21
N ILE A 270 22.53 -14.53 -6.96
CA ILE A 270 23.38 -13.70 -6.10
C ILE A 270 24.70 -14.38 -5.73
N ASN A 271 25.70 -13.57 -5.43
CA ASN A 271 26.92 -14.01 -4.77
C ASN A 271 26.71 -14.10 -3.26
N ILE A 272 26.33 -15.28 -2.75
CA ILE A 272 26.07 -15.50 -1.31
C ILE A 272 27.25 -15.14 -0.38
N GLY A 273 28.48 -15.04 -0.90
CA GLY A 273 29.64 -14.64 -0.10
C GLY A 273 29.63 -13.17 0.35
N GLU A 274 28.78 -12.33 -0.26
CA GLU A 274 28.58 -10.94 0.13
C GLU A 274 27.41 -10.75 1.12
N TRP A 275 26.83 -11.85 1.58
CA TRP A 275 25.64 -11.85 2.43
C TRP A 275 25.85 -12.68 3.69
N THR A 276 25.17 -12.29 4.75
CA THR A 276 25.18 -13.00 6.03
C THR A 276 23.92 -13.86 6.13
N VAL A 277 24.04 -15.10 6.61
CA VAL A 277 22.86 -15.95 6.86
C VAL A 277 22.06 -15.36 8.02
N ALA A 278 20.76 -15.15 7.83
CA ALA A 278 19.87 -14.69 8.89
C ALA A 278 19.68 -15.80 9.94
N PRO A 279 19.66 -15.46 11.25
CA PRO A 279 19.27 -16.39 12.31
C PRO A 279 17.88 -16.98 12.04
N THR A 280 17.67 -18.25 12.40
CA THR A 280 16.46 -19.01 12.08
C THR A 280 15.30 -18.78 13.04
N ASP A 281 15.54 -18.04 14.13
CA ASP A 281 14.72 -18.15 15.34
C ASP A 281 13.63 -17.07 15.39
N GLU A 282 13.51 -16.27 14.32
CA GLU A 282 12.70 -15.04 14.24
C GLU A 282 13.00 -14.02 15.36
N GLU A 283 14.00 -14.28 16.21
CA GLU A 283 14.44 -13.42 17.29
C GLU A 283 15.25 -12.22 16.76
N PRO A 284 15.11 -11.04 17.39
CA PRO A 284 15.93 -9.89 17.07
C PRO A 284 17.41 -10.17 17.31
N PHE A 285 18.27 -9.82 16.36
CA PHE A 285 19.72 -9.96 16.47
C PHE A 285 20.43 -8.61 16.31
N LEU A 286 21.58 -8.47 16.99
CA LEU A 286 22.35 -7.23 17.01
C LEU A 286 23.21 -7.12 15.75
N GLU A 287 23.09 -6.01 15.02
CA GLU A 287 23.90 -5.78 13.82
C GLU A 287 24.45 -4.35 13.77
N LYS A 288 25.60 -4.19 13.12
CA LYS A 288 26.21 -2.89 12.92
C LYS A 288 25.56 -2.17 11.74
N ALA A 289 24.74 -1.17 12.02
CA ALA A 289 24.10 -0.32 11.02
C ALA A 289 24.14 1.14 11.46
N LYS A 290 24.60 2.02 10.57
CA LYS A 290 24.52 3.47 10.79
C LYS A 290 23.13 3.95 10.43
N ASN A 291 22.73 5.08 11.00
CA ASN A 291 21.49 5.74 10.60
C ASN A 291 21.50 6.06 9.10
N GLY A 292 20.39 5.81 8.39
CA GLY A 292 20.30 5.95 6.94
C GLY A 292 20.78 4.73 6.14
N CYS A 293 21.15 3.62 6.79
CA CYS A 293 21.41 2.36 6.11
C CYS A 293 20.12 1.54 5.95
N TYR A 294 20.09 0.74 4.89
CA TYR A 294 19.04 -0.24 4.64
C TYR A 294 19.52 -1.62 5.10
N VAL A 295 18.61 -2.39 5.69
CA VAL A 295 18.77 -3.84 5.81
C VAL A 295 18.09 -4.48 4.62
N GLU A 296 18.83 -5.19 3.80
CA GLU A 296 18.31 -5.94 2.66
C GLU A 296 18.29 -7.42 2.99
N ALA A 297 17.21 -8.13 2.67
CA ALA A 297 17.02 -9.54 2.92
C ALA A 297 16.59 -10.28 1.65
N VAL A 298 17.12 -11.49 1.46
CA VAL A 298 16.85 -12.38 0.33
C VAL A 298 16.65 -13.81 0.79
N GLU A 299 15.67 -14.48 0.24
CA GLU A 299 15.56 -15.93 0.34
C GLU A 299 16.14 -16.55 -0.93
N VAL A 300 17.03 -17.52 -0.76
CA VAL A 300 17.81 -18.10 -1.85
C VAL A 300 17.77 -19.61 -1.78
N ASN A 301 17.56 -20.25 -2.93
CA ASN A 301 17.78 -21.69 -3.08
C ASN A 301 19.28 -21.98 -2.98
N THR A 302 19.68 -22.72 -1.95
CA THR A 302 21.10 -22.93 -1.62
C THR A 302 21.89 -23.69 -2.70
N SER A 303 21.22 -24.48 -3.54
CA SER A 303 21.86 -25.23 -4.62
C SER A 303 22.00 -24.41 -5.90
N THR A 304 20.95 -23.67 -6.30
CA THR A 304 20.96 -22.90 -7.57
C THR A 304 21.44 -21.46 -7.41
N LYS A 305 21.51 -20.97 -6.17
CA LYS A 305 21.80 -19.57 -5.78
C LYS A 305 20.78 -18.56 -6.32
N GLU A 306 19.58 -19.04 -6.65
CA GLU A 306 18.51 -18.23 -7.21
C GLU A 306 17.62 -17.67 -6.10
N VAL A 307 17.27 -16.39 -6.22
CA VAL A 307 16.38 -15.65 -5.33
C VAL A 307 14.95 -16.15 -5.50
N SER A 308 14.24 -16.38 -4.39
CA SER A 308 12.81 -16.70 -4.36
C SER A 308 11.96 -15.62 -3.72
N ARG A 309 12.51 -14.89 -2.74
CA ARG A 309 11.85 -13.75 -2.06
C ARG A 309 12.90 -12.67 -1.76
N TRP A 310 12.46 -11.43 -1.71
CA TRP A 310 13.29 -10.27 -1.41
C TRP A 310 12.51 -9.27 -0.56
N GLY A 311 13.23 -8.45 0.18
CA GLY A 311 12.71 -7.29 0.88
C GLY A 311 13.83 -6.48 1.52
N ARG A 312 13.53 -5.26 1.98
CA ARG A 312 14.45 -4.37 2.68
C ARG A 312 13.79 -3.62 3.83
N THR A 313 14.51 -2.79 4.57
CA THR A 313 13.89 -1.80 5.46
C THR A 313 13.73 -0.48 4.72
N ASN A 314 13.06 0.48 5.35
CA ASN A 314 13.28 1.89 5.05
C ASN A 314 14.61 2.34 5.69
N ALA A 315 15.17 3.46 5.23
CA ALA A 315 16.49 3.97 5.64
C ALA A 315 16.49 4.50 7.08
#